data_AF-A0A7T0BX45-F1
#
_entry.id   AF-A0A7T0BX45-F1
#
_cell.length_a   1.000
_cell.length_b   1.000
_cell.length_c   1.000
_cell.angle_alpha   90.00
_cell.angle_beta   90.00
_cell.angle_gamma   90.00
#
_symmetry.space_group_name_H-M   'P 1'
#
loop_
_entity.id
_entity.type
_entity.pdbx_description
1 polymer ?
#
loop_
_entity_poly.entity_id
_entity_poly.type
_entity_poly.pdbx_seq_one_letter_code
_entity_poly.pdbx_strand_id
1 'polypeptide(L)'
;MEKREVSLKAKIEQEKVISYLEDLISSMKEGTICVQQGTDIVTLKPSKFVEMELEASIKKNKERFALELTWRVEKEEEEPEFSISSSEPVAVGENENETSEK
;
A
#
# COMPACT_ATOMS: atom_id res chain seq x y z
N MET A 1 -16.75 3.37 5.91
CA MET A 1 -16.34 2.08 6.52
C MET A 1 -16.13 2.30 8.00
N GLU A 2 -16.54 1.33 8.83
CA GLU A 2 -16.24 1.35 10.26
C GLU A 2 -14.74 1.11 10.50
N LYS A 3 -14.21 1.69 11.59
CA LYS A 3 -12.81 1.53 11.97
C LYS A 3 -12.59 0.09 12.42
N ARG A 4 -11.64 -0.60 11.79
CA ARG A 4 -11.10 -1.89 12.26
C ARG A 4 -9.73 -1.64 12.87
N GLU A 5 -9.46 -2.21 14.04
CA GLU A 5 -8.24 -1.98 14.80
C GLU A 5 -7.84 -3.26 15.53
N VAL A 6 -6.53 -3.56 15.55
CA VAL A 6 -5.93 -4.61 16.38
C VAL A 6 -4.84 -3.95 17.21
N SER A 7 -4.76 -4.23 18.51
CA SER A 7 -3.76 -3.61 19.40
C SER A 7 -3.16 -4.62 20.38
N LEU A 8 -1.83 -4.68 20.44
CA LEU A 8 -1.10 -5.52 21.37
C LEU A 8 -0.48 -4.68 22.50
N LYS A 9 -0.96 -4.86 23.73
CA LYS A 9 -0.35 -4.30 24.95
C LYS A 9 0.17 -5.44 25.83
N ALA A 10 1.43 -5.82 25.64
CA ALA A 10 2.04 -6.93 26.36
C ALA A 10 3.53 -6.66 26.65
N LYS A 11 4.07 -7.36 27.66
CA LYS A 11 5.50 -7.49 27.88
C LYS A 11 5.92 -8.86 27.35
N ILE A 12 6.68 -8.87 26.26
CA ILE A 12 7.13 -10.08 25.56
C ILE A 12 8.66 -10.11 25.48
N GLU A 13 9.21 -11.27 25.12
CA GLU A 13 10.64 -11.44 24.92
C GLU A 13 11.14 -10.67 23.70
N GLN A 14 12.39 -10.18 23.79
CA GLN A 14 13.01 -9.38 22.74
C GLN A 14 13.06 -10.10 21.39
N GLU A 15 13.35 -11.41 21.40
CA GLU A 15 13.39 -12.24 20.19
C GLU A 15 12.03 -12.27 19.46
N LYS A 16 10.93 -12.27 20.22
CA LYS A 16 9.59 -12.23 19.63
C LYS A 16 9.29 -10.88 18.99
N VAL A 17 9.78 -9.78 19.57
CA VAL A 17 9.68 -8.45 18.95
C VAL A 17 10.44 -8.40 17.63
N ILE A 18 11.66 -8.96 17.59
CA ILE A 18 12.48 -9.01 16.37
C ILE A 18 11.73 -9.78 15.27
N SER A 19 11.19 -10.96 15.58
CA SER A 19 10.38 -11.74 14.63
C SER A 19 9.20 -10.94 14.08
N TYR A 20 8.48 -10.18 14.91
CA TYR A 20 7.38 -9.33 14.41
C TYR A 20 7.85 -8.20 13.49
N LEU A 21 9.02 -7.60 13.75
CA LEU A 21 9.58 -6.57 12.88
C LEU A 21 10.06 -7.15 11.55
N GLU A 22 10.63 -8.36 11.55
CA GLU A 22 11.01 -9.07 10.33
C GLU A 22 9.80 -9.45 9.47
N ASP A 23 8.73 -9.97 10.09
CA ASP A 23 7.46 -10.27 9.42
C ASP A 23 6.82 -9.01 8.82
N LEU A 24 6.88 -7.88 9.54
CA LEU A 24 6.43 -6.58 9.04
C LEU A 24 7.22 -6.17 7.80
N ILE A 25 8.55 -6.28 7.83
CA ILE A 25 9.41 -5.94 6.69
C ILE A 25 9.10 -6.84 5.48
N SER A 26 8.91 -8.15 5.69
CA SER A 26 8.52 -9.08 4.61
C SER A 26 7.18 -8.70 4.01
N SER A 27 6.18 -8.45 4.85
CA SER A 27 4.83 -8.05 4.46
C SER A 27 4.80 -6.72 3.69
N MET A 28 5.62 -5.75 4.10
CA MET A 28 5.76 -4.48 3.37
C MET A 28 6.35 -4.66 1.98
N LYS A 29 7.33 -5.56 1.82
CA LYS A 29 7.91 -5.90 0.51
C LYS A 29 6.90 -6.59 -0.42
N GLU A 30 6.01 -7.38 0.15
CA GLU A 30 4.91 -8.05 -0.57
C GLU A 30 3.74 -7.10 -0.87
N GLY A 31 3.71 -5.91 -0.26
CA GLY A 31 2.66 -4.90 -0.45
C GLY A 31 1.35 -5.19 0.31
N THR A 32 1.33 -6.18 1.21
CA THR A 32 0.16 -6.50 2.04
C THR A 32 0.59 -6.85 3.46
N ILE A 33 0.05 -6.14 4.44
CA ILE A 33 0.26 -6.40 5.87
C ILE A 33 -1.05 -6.97 6.45
N CYS A 34 -1.00 -8.18 6.97
CA CYS A 34 -2.14 -8.79 7.67
C CYS A 34 -1.81 -8.92 9.16
N VAL A 35 -2.63 -8.30 10.01
CA VAL A 35 -2.49 -8.36 11.46
C VAL A 35 -3.73 -9.04 12.04
N GLN A 36 -3.52 -10.09 12.83
CA GLN A 36 -4.58 -10.86 13.46
C GLN A 36 -4.35 -11.00 14.98
N GLN A 37 -5.43 -10.83 15.75
CA GLN A 37 -5.46 -11.13 17.17
C GLN A 37 -6.79 -11.81 17.51
N GLY A 38 -6.75 -13.11 17.80
CA GLY A 38 -7.97 -13.89 18.00
C GLY A 38 -8.84 -13.88 16.72
N THR A 39 -10.05 -13.34 16.83
CA THR A 39 -10.99 -13.19 15.70
C THR A 39 -10.86 -11.88 14.95
N ASP A 40 -10.11 -10.91 15.49
CA ASP A 40 -9.95 -9.60 14.87
C ASP A 40 -8.84 -9.64 13.82
N ILE A 41 -9.15 -9.17 12.61
CA ILE A 41 -8.23 -9.14 11.48
C ILE A 41 -8.28 -7.77 10.82
N VAL A 42 -7.10 -7.20 10.59
CA VAL A 42 -6.91 -5.98 9.79
C VAL A 42 -5.91 -6.28 8.68
N THR A 43 -6.30 -5.99 7.44
CA THR A 43 -5.41 -6.05 6.28
C THR A 43 -5.17 -4.65 5.77
N LEU A 44 -3.89 -4.28 5.67
CA LEU A 44 -3.44 -2.99 5.16
C LEU A 44 -2.66 -3.21 3.86
N LYS A 45 -2.79 -2.26 2.93
CA LYS A 45 -2.00 -2.22 1.70
C LYS A 45 -1.17 -0.94 1.74
N PRO A 46 0.14 -1.00 2.05
CA PRO A 46 1.02 0.16 1.98
C PRO A 46 0.98 0.80 0.58
N SER A 47 0.87 2.13 0.52
CA SER A 47 0.99 2.88 -0.75
C SER A 47 2.46 3.12 -1.10
N LYS A 48 2.69 3.67 -2.30
CA LYS A 48 4.02 4.06 -2.77
C LYS A 48 4.69 5.07 -1.83
N PHE A 49 3.90 6.01 -1.28
CA PHE A 49 4.36 6.99 -0.31
C PHE A 49 3.87 6.61 1.09
N VAL A 50 4.80 6.53 2.04
CA VAL A 50 4.53 6.27 3.46
C VAL A 50 5.11 7.42 4.28
N GLU A 51 4.28 8.01 5.13
CA GLU A 51 4.70 8.95 6.16
C GLU A 51 5.26 8.15 7.34
N MET A 52 6.44 8.55 7.83
CA MET A 52 7.13 7.88 8.93
C MET A 52 7.50 8.90 10.00
N GLU A 53 7.02 8.67 11.21
CA GLU A 53 7.42 9.39 12.41
C GLU A 53 8.21 8.47 13.33
N LEU A 54 9.36 8.94 13.83
CA LEU A 54 10.25 8.19 14.71
C LEU A 54 10.60 9.04 15.93
N GLU A 55 10.33 8.50 17.11
CA GLU A 55 10.73 9.09 18.39
C GLU A 55 11.58 8.10 19.18
N ALA A 56 12.72 8.56 19.68
CA ALA A 56 13.56 7.81 20.60
C ALA A 56 13.87 8.67 21.83
N SER A 57 13.73 8.10 23.03
CA SER A 57 14.02 8.81 24.28
C SER A 57 14.57 7.88 25.36
N ILE A 58 15.38 8.45 26.25
CA ILE A 58 15.93 7.77 27.42
C ILE A 58 15.63 8.63 28.64
N LYS A 59 15.02 8.04 29.68
CA LYS A 59 14.75 8.71 30.97
C LYS A 59 15.07 7.76 32.12
N LYS A 60 16.09 8.11 32.91
CA LYS A 60 16.63 7.27 34.01
C LYS A 60 17.02 5.88 33.47
N ASN A 61 16.25 4.85 33.83
CA ASN A 61 16.44 3.45 33.45
C ASN A 61 15.40 2.96 32.43
N LYS A 62 14.70 3.89 31.77
CA LYS A 62 13.70 3.57 30.76
C LYS A 62 14.12 4.12 29.41
N GLU A 63 14.25 3.21 28.46
CA GLU A 63 14.43 3.51 27.05
C GLU A 63 13.08 3.36 26.33
N ARG A 64 12.81 4.24 25.38
CA ARG A 64 11.62 4.18 24.54
C ARG A 64 12.02 4.44 23.10
N PHE A 65 11.56 3.56 22.24
CA PHE A 65 11.55 3.72 20.80
C PHE A 65 10.10 3.64 20.33
N ALA A 66 9.65 4.61 19.54
CA ALA A 66 8.35 4.63 18.90
C ALA A 66 8.53 4.89 17.41
N LEU A 67 7.86 4.08 16.60
CA LEU A 67 7.83 4.18 15.15
C LEU A 67 6.37 4.15 14.74
N GLU A 68 5.95 5.19 14.04
CA GLU A 68 4.61 5.30 13.46
C GLU A 68 4.74 5.38 11.94
N LEU A 69 3.98 4.54 11.24
CA LEU A 69 3.91 4.48 9.79
C LEU A 69 2.48 4.72 9.38
N THR A 70 2.25 5.75 8.58
CA THR A 70 0.92 6.15 8.13
C THR A 70 0.92 6.36 6.64
N TRP A 71 -0.16 5.98 5.98
CA TRP A 71 -0.30 6.19 4.55
C TRP A 71 -1.77 6.38 4.16
N ARG A 72 -1.96 6.99 2.99
CA ARG A 72 -3.29 7.16 2.40
C ARG A 72 -3.52 6.07 1.38
N VAL A 73 -4.75 5.57 1.32
CA VAL A 73 -5.15 4.67 0.24
C VAL A 73 -5.26 5.51 -1.03
N GLU A 74 -4.26 5.41 -1.90
CA GLU A 74 -4.33 5.94 -3.27
C GLU A 74 -5.48 5.21 -3.98
N LYS A 75 -6.40 5.96 -4.58
CA LYS A 75 -7.30 5.35 -5.56
C LYS A 75 -6.43 5.00 -6.76
N GLU A 76 -6.67 3.85 -7.37
CA GLU A 76 -6.19 3.59 -8.73
C GLU A 76 -6.76 4.70 -9.61
N GLU A 77 -5.97 5.75 -9.83
CA GLU A 77 -6.22 6.70 -10.90
C GLU A 77 -5.81 5.97 -12.17
N GLU A 78 -6.75 5.82 -13.10
CA GLU A 78 -6.45 5.37 -14.46
C GLU A 78 -5.29 6.26 -14.95
N GLU A 79 -4.11 5.66 -15.16
CA GLU A 79 -3.01 6.39 -15.76
C GLU A 79 -3.55 6.98 -17.08
N PRO A 80 -3.45 8.30 -17.29
CA PRO A 80 -3.99 8.89 -18.49
C PRO A 80 -3.36 8.17 -19.68
N GLU A 81 -4.18 7.63 -20.59
CA GLU A 81 -3.71 7.12 -21.87
C GLU A 81 -3.09 8.29 -22.63
N PHE A 82 -1.79 8.49 -22.39
CA PHE A 82 -1.03 9.62 -22.88
C PHE A 82 0.09 9.08 -23.74
N SER A 83 0.00 9.32 -25.04
CA SER A 83 1.07 9.02 -25.99
C SER A 83 1.49 10.31 -26.69
N ILE A 84 2.80 10.56 -26.74
CA ILE A 84 3.40 11.58 -27.61
C ILE A 84 4.01 10.83 -28.78
N SER A 85 3.43 10.99 -29.97
CA SER A 85 3.92 10.39 -31.20
C SER A 85 4.40 11.48 -32.18
N SER A 86 5.44 11.18 -32.95
CA SER A 86 5.87 12.01 -34.09
C SER A 86 5.21 11.59 -35.42
N SER A 87 4.35 10.58 -35.39
CA SER A 87 3.53 10.11 -36.51
C SER A 87 2.04 10.25 -36.21
N GLU A 88 1.28 10.70 -37.22
CA GLU A 88 -0.17 10.82 -37.15
C GLU A 88 -0.81 9.43 -37.05
N PRO A 89 -1.76 9.22 -36.12
CA PRO A 89 -2.48 7.96 -36.04
C PRO A 89 -3.35 7.79 -37.28
N VAL A 90 -3.17 6.66 -37.98
CA VAL A 90 -3.96 6.32 -39.15
C VAL A 90 -5.35 5.94 -38.66
N ALA A 91 -6.34 6.79 -38.89
CA ALA A 91 -7.74 6.43 -38.68
C ALA A 91 -8.07 5.26 -39.61
N VAL A 92 -8.23 4.07 -39.05
CA VAL A 92 -8.78 2.92 -39.79
C VAL A 92 -10.26 3.24 -40.00
N GLY A 93 -10.58 3.86 -41.14
CA GLY A 93 -11.95 4.08 -41.56
C GLY A 93 -12.61 2.73 -41.85
N GLU A 94 -13.50 2.30 -40.98
CA GLU A 94 -14.59 1.41 -41.35
C GLU A 94 -15.51 2.18 -42.31
N ASN A 95 -15.61 1.70 -43.54
CA ASN A 95 -16.88 1.62 -44.26
C ASN A 95 -16.74 0.56 -45.36
N GLU A 96 -17.17 -0.64 -44.99
CA GLU A 96 -17.76 -1.60 -45.92
C GLU A 96 -19.04 -1.00 -46.54
N ASN A 97 -19.41 -1.54 -47.70
CA ASN A 97 -20.69 -1.41 -48.42
C ASN A 97 -20.96 -0.13 -49.22
N GLU A 98 -21.61 -0.15 -50.39
CA GLU A 98 -22.03 -1.13 -51.40
C GLU A 98 -22.79 -0.27 -52.45
N THR A 99 -22.91 -0.74 -53.71
CA THR A 99 -23.90 -0.27 -54.74
C THR A 99 -23.73 1.18 -55.28
N SER A 100 -23.96 1.56 -56.55
CA SER A 100 -24.64 1.02 -57.74
C SER A 100 -24.03 1.72 -58.98
N GLU A 101 -23.70 1.05 -60.07
CA GLU A 101 -24.55 0.90 -61.29
C GLU A 101 -24.99 2.22 -61.96
N LYS A 102 -24.28 2.65 -63.01
CA LYS A 102 -24.77 2.70 -64.41
C LYS A 102 -23.70 3.12 -65.41
#